data_AF-A0A3E0E3P6-F1
#
_entry.id   AF-A0A3E0E3P6-F1
#
_cell.length_a   1.000
_cell.length_b   1.000
_cell.length_c   1.000
_cell.angle_alpha   90.00
_cell.angle_beta   90.00
_cell.angle_gamma   90.00
#
_symmetry.space_group_name_H-M   'P 1'
#
loop_
_entity.id
_entity.type
_entity.pdbx_description
1 polymer ?
#
loop_
_entity_poly.entity_id
_entity_poly.type
_entity_poly.pdbx_seq_one_letter_code
_entity_poly.pdbx_strand_id
1 'polypeptide(L)'
;MKNKEKHFSINVKNILSYFLIIMLSILSISCDKGDSDDNDNNNSGQTPSAGTAAIILTAGGQEFKIAGPCGWANAAGANYIGANQSDNNLRTFSSYFNITQLPEKTTTYTLVEDSSDTDPAHITMNITEISGTTLIEWSSKNTSGNLTLVVDGNKITADLAGITLYPQTDSGFFTNGNTGNFANNGVLTGTLTFYRQ
;
A
#
# COMPACT_ATOMS: atom_id res chain seq x y z
N MET A 1 54.92 1.41 -7.61
CA MET A 1 53.62 0.86 -7.19
C MET A 1 52.58 1.98 -7.24
N LYS A 2 51.61 1.95 -8.16
CA LYS A 2 50.51 2.91 -8.22
C LYS A 2 49.23 2.19 -7.77
N ASN A 3 48.69 2.62 -6.62
CA ASN A 3 47.40 2.16 -6.11
C ASN A 3 46.29 2.75 -6.99
N LYS A 4 45.46 1.91 -7.60
CA LYS A 4 44.22 2.33 -8.26
C LYS A 4 43.09 2.09 -7.27
N GLU A 5 42.60 3.15 -6.65
CA GLU A 5 41.31 3.13 -5.97
C GLU A 5 40.22 2.90 -7.02
N LYS A 6 39.52 1.78 -6.93
CA LYS A 6 38.30 1.52 -7.69
C LYS A 6 37.16 2.23 -6.97
N HIS A 7 36.76 3.38 -7.50
CA HIS A 7 35.46 3.97 -7.16
C HIS A 7 34.35 3.03 -7.65
N PHE A 8 33.72 2.33 -6.71
CA PHE A 8 32.47 1.63 -6.95
C PHE A 8 31.37 2.69 -7.07
N SER A 9 31.00 3.03 -8.30
CA SER A 9 29.82 3.86 -8.55
C SER A 9 28.59 2.99 -8.32
N ILE A 10 28.03 3.07 -7.11
CA ILE A 10 26.76 2.43 -6.78
C ILE A 10 25.67 3.19 -7.53
N ASN A 11 25.04 2.53 -8.50
CA ASN A 11 23.96 3.10 -9.29
C ASN A 11 22.69 3.14 -8.41
N VAL A 12 22.44 4.31 -7.81
CA VAL A 12 21.36 4.57 -6.83
C VAL A 12 19.97 4.20 -7.36
N LYS A 13 19.78 4.22 -8.69
CA LYS A 13 18.51 3.82 -9.34
C LYS A 13 18.14 2.37 -9.07
N ASN A 14 19.12 1.49 -8.92
CA ASN A 14 18.83 0.07 -8.68
C ASN A 14 18.47 -0.18 -7.21
N ILE A 15 18.97 0.63 -6.27
CA ILE A 15 18.69 0.48 -4.83
C ILE A 15 17.22 0.83 -4.50
N LEU A 16 16.64 1.78 -5.22
CA LEU A 16 15.25 2.20 -5.03
C LEU A 16 14.25 1.08 -5.40
N SER A 17 14.61 0.20 -6.34
CA SER A 17 13.83 -0.98 -6.70
C SER A 17 13.88 -2.10 -5.65
N TYR A 18 14.87 -2.09 -4.73
CA TYR A 18 14.95 -3.06 -3.62
C TYR A 18 14.09 -2.67 -2.42
N PHE A 19 13.67 -1.41 -2.30
CA PHE A 19 12.85 -0.95 -1.17
C PHE A 19 11.40 -1.45 -1.22
N LEU A 20 10.95 -1.95 -2.38
CA LEU A 20 9.62 -2.51 -2.55
C LEU A 20 9.45 -3.91 -1.91
N ILE A 21 10.54 -4.57 -1.51
CA ILE A 21 10.57 -6.02 -1.22
C ILE A 21 10.38 -6.39 0.27
N ILE A 22 10.33 -5.45 1.23
CA ILE A 22 10.38 -5.80 2.68
C ILE A 22 9.05 -5.60 3.44
N MET A 23 7.90 -5.46 2.77
CA MET A 23 6.62 -5.17 3.46
C MET A 23 5.55 -6.24 3.32
N LEU A 24 5.92 -7.48 3.62
CA LEU A 24 4.94 -8.52 3.90
C LEU A 24 5.07 -8.95 5.36
N SER A 25 3.92 -9.02 6.03
CA SER A 25 3.71 -9.16 7.49
C SER A 25 4.09 -7.88 8.25
N ILE A 26 3.17 -7.14 8.86
CA ILE A 26 2.33 -7.54 9.99
C ILE A 26 1.11 -6.57 10.04
N LEU A 27 -0.08 -7.05 9.67
CA LEU A 27 -1.34 -6.52 10.24
C LEU A 27 -1.92 -7.59 11.17
N SER A 28 -1.08 -8.13 12.05
CA SER A 28 -1.55 -8.87 13.22
C SER A 28 -2.10 -7.85 14.20
N ILE A 29 -3.40 -7.61 14.16
CA ILE A 29 -4.10 -7.02 15.29
C ILE A 29 -3.81 -7.94 16.48
N SER A 30 -3.06 -7.43 17.44
CA SER A 30 -2.77 -8.10 18.70
C SER A 30 -4.08 -8.23 19.49
N CYS A 31 -4.78 -9.34 19.32
CA CYS A 31 -5.72 -9.81 20.33
C CYS A 31 -4.88 -10.40 21.46
N ASP A 32 -4.46 -9.56 22.41
CA ASP A 32 -4.02 -10.05 23.70
C ASP A 32 -5.27 -10.58 24.43
N LYS A 33 -5.49 -11.90 24.35
CA LYS A 33 -6.47 -12.57 25.18
C LYS A 33 -5.77 -12.92 26.49
N GLY A 34 -5.63 -11.92 27.35
CA GLY A 34 -5.21 -12.12 28.73
C GLY A 34 -6.27 -12.94 29.45
N ASP A 35 -5.96 -14.20 29.74
CA ASP A 35 -6.61 -14.96 30.80
C ASP A 35 -6.26 -14.27 32.13
N SER A 36 -7.23 -13.64 32.79
CA SER A 36 -7.24 -13.43 34.24
C SER A 36 -8.65 -13.07 34.69
N ASP A 37 -9.18 -13.92 35.57
CA ASP A 37 -10.41 -13.73 36.33
C ASP A 37 -10.39 -12.45 37.19
N ASP A 38 -11.62 -12.05 37.55
CA ASP A 38 -12.02 -11.10 38.59
C ASP A 38 -11.93 -9.59 38.32
N ASN A 39 -13.08 -9.10 37.84
CA ASN A 39 -13.90 -8.08 38.52
C ASN A 39 -13.28 -6.68 38.71
N ASP A 40 -13.45 -5.80 37.70
CA ASP A 40 -13.74 -4.39 37.99
C ASP A 40 -14.33 -3.60 36.80
N ASN A 41 -15.49 -3.01 37.07
CA ASN A 41 -16.14 -1.82 36.49
C ASN A 41 -15.79 -1.32 35.06
N ASN A 42 -16.78 -1.50 34.17
CA ASN A 42 -17.29 -0.51 33.20
C ASN A 42 -16.31 0.56 32.68
N ASN A 43 -15.46 0.17 31.74
CA ASN A 43 -15.33 0.89 30.47
C ASN A 43 -14.83 -0.12 29.44
N SER A 44 -15.73 -0.72 28.66
CA SER A 44 -15.31 -1.55 27.53
C SER A 44 -14.61 -0.62 26.55
N GLY A 45 -13.29 -0.47 26.68
CA GLY A 45 -12.46 0.17 25.69
C GLY A 45 -12.72 -0.55 24.37
N GLN A 46 -13.54 0.06 23.51
CA GLN A 46 -13.82 -0.48 22.20
C GLN A 46 -12.48 -0.60 21.50
N THR A 47 -12.01 -1.84 21.31
CA THR A 47 -10.94 -2.12 20.36
C THR A 47 -11.34 -1.44 19.05
N PRO A 48 -10.50 -0.54 18.49
CA PRO A 48 -10.83 0.12 17.24
C PRO A 48 -11.24 -0.92 16.21
N SER A 49 -12.38 -0.71 15.54
CA SER A 49 -12.84 -1.62 14.49
C SER A 49 -11.72 -1.77 13.45
N ALA A 50 -11.37 -3.01 13.10
CA ALA A 50 -10.43 -3.27 12.03
C ALA A 50 -10.93 -2.58 10.76
N GLY A 51 -10.08 -1.78 10.11
CA GLY A 51 -10.45 -1.14 8.84
C GLY A 51 -10.73 -2.19 7.76
N THR A 52 -11.53 -1.80 6.76
CA THR A 52 -11.96 -2.67 5.66
C THR A 52 -11.67 -2.03 4.30
N ALA A 53 -11.18 -2.86 3.40
CA ALA A 53 -10.97 -2.55 2.00
C ALA A 53 -11.93 -3.36 1.13
N ALA A 54 -12.43 -2.74 0.07
CA ALA A 54 -13.13 -3.38 -1.03
C ALA A 54 -12.68 -2.70 -2.32
N ILE A 55 -11.60 -3.20 -2.91
CA ILE A 55 -10.89 -2.60 -4.05
C ILE A 55 -11.04 -3.52 -5.26
N ILE A 56 -11.31 -2.93 -6.41
CA ILE A 56 -11.30 -3.62 -7.69
C ILE A 56 -10.43 -2.83 -8.65
N LEU A 57 -9.38 -3.48 -9.18
CA LEU A 57 -8.63 -3.01 -10.33
C LEU A 57 -9.14 -3.74 -11.58
N THR A 58 -9.56 -2.99 -12.59
CA THR A 58 -9.97 -3.55 -13.88
C THR A 58 -8.91 -3.28 -14.94
N ALA A 59 -8.31 -4.34 -15.49
CA ALA A 59 -7.30 -4.26 -16.55
C ALA A 59 -7.65 -5.20 -17.70
N GLY A 60 -7.69 -4.67 -18.93
CA GLY A 60 -8.04 -5.46 -20.12
C GLY A 60 -9.40 -6.16 -20.03
N GLY A 61 -10.35 -5.59 -19.28
CA GLY A 61 -11.66 -6.19 -19.01
C GLY A 61 -11.67 -7.33 -17.99
N GLN A 62 -10.57 -7.58 -17.27
CA GLN A 62 -10.50 -8.52 -16.15
C GLN A 62 -10.39 -7.78 -14.83
N GLU A 63 -11.04 -8.33 -13.80
CA GLU A 63 -11.03 -7.77 -12.45
C GLU A 63 -9.96 -8.43 -11.58
N PHE A 64 -9.31 -7.61 -10.78
CA PHE A 64 -8.36 -7.99 -9.75
C PHE A 64 -8.84 -7.39 -8.43
N LYS A 65 -9.20 -8.25 -7.47
CA LYS A 65 -9.95 -7.85 -6.26
C LYS A 65 -9.11 -7.96 -5.00
N ILE A 66 -9.26 -6.96 -4.13
CA ILE A 66 -8.74 -6.95 -2.75
C ILE A 66 -9.90 -6.60 -1.82
N ALA A 67 -10.33 -7.58 -1.04
CA ALA A 67 -11.33 -7.45 0.01
C ALA A 67 -10.73 -8.03 1.30
N GLY A 68 -10.62 -7.20 2.34
CA GLY A 68 -10.00 -7.62 3.59
C GLY A 68 -9.64 -6.46 4.50
N PRO A 69 -8.82 -6.71 5.54
CA PRO A 69 -8.43 -5.68 6.50
C PRO A 69 -7.56 -4.61 5.84
N CYS A 70 -7.72 -3.37 6.29
CA CYS A 70 -6.85 -2.26 5.90
C CYS A 70 -6.56 -1.31 7.06
N GLY A 71 -5.49 -0.52 6.93
CA GLY A 71 -5.18 0.50 7.91
C GLY A 71 -3.92 1.29 7.60
N TRP A 72 -3.67 2.28 8.44
CA TRP A 72 -2.41 3.03 8.46
C TRP A 72 -1.32 2.21 9.17
N ALA A 73 -0.13 2.19 8.60
CA ALA A 73 1.02 1.51 9.16
C ALA A 73 2.31 2.31 8.93
N ASN A 74 3.28 2.11 9.81
CA ASN A 74 4.66 2.50 9.60
C ASN A 74 5.52 1.24 9.61
N ALA A 75 6.33 1.05 8.57
CA ALA A 75 7.27 -0.05 8.54
C ALA A 75 8.49 0.29 7.68
N ALA A 76 9.67 -0.11 8.15
CA ALA A 76 10.99 0.24 7.60
C ALA A 76 11.13 1.72 7.16
N GLY A 77 10.58 2.64 7.95
CA GLY A 77 10.66 4.08 7.70
C GLY A 77 9.65 4.60 6.67
N ALA A 78 8.83 3.74 6.07
CA ALA A 78 7.75 4.15 5.17
C ALA A 78 6.41 4.22 5.92
N ASN A 79 5.66 5.29 5.68
CA ASN A 79 4.29 5.45 6.17
C ASN A 79 3.31 5.14 5.05
N TYR A 80 2.32 4.29 5.29
CA TYR A 80 1.42 3.85 4.24
C TYR A 80 0.04 3.45 4.74
N ILE A 81 -0.94 3.50 3.83
CA ILE A 81 -2.21 2.78 3.98
C ILE A 81 -2.03 1.45 3.26
N GLY A 82 -2.19 0.35 3.98
CA GLY A 82 -2.10 -1.01 3.44
C GLY A 82 -3.44 -1.73 3.51
N ALA A 83 -3.68 -2.63 2.56
CA ALA A 83 -4.75 -3.62 2.62
C ALA A 83 -4.27 -4.98 2.09
N ASN A 84 -4.81 -6.06 2.64
CA ASN A 84 -4.54 -7.43 2.18
C ASN A 84 -5.84 -8.11 1.77
N GLN A 85 -5.78 -8.95 0.75
CA GLN A 85 -6.87 -9.87 0.43
C GLN A 85 -7.00 -10.91 1.55
N SER A 86 -8.22 -11.14 2.03
CA SER A 86 -8.48 -11.93 3.25
C SER A 86 -7.96 -13.37 3.21
N ASP A 87 -7.94 -14.00 2.04
CA ASP A 87 -7.51 -15.38 1.80
C ASP A 87 -6.16 -15.48 1.07
N ASN A 88 -5.54 -14.35 0.73
CA ASN A 88 -4.21 -14.28 0.14
C ASN A 88 -3.48 -13.03 0.61
N ASN A 89 -2.71 -13.14 1.69
CA ASN A 89 -1.96 -12.01 2.23
C ASN A 89 -0.83 -11.51 1.31
N LEU A 90 -0.45 -12.28 0.28
CA LEU A 90 0.52 -11.87 -0.74
C LEU A 90 -0.12 -11.01 -1.84
N ARG A 91 -1.45 -10.88 -1.84
CA ARG A 91 -2.19 -9.94 -2.69
C ARG A 91 -2.55 -8.69 -1.88
N THR A 92 -1.95 -7.56 -2.26
CA THR A 92 -1.93 -6.35 -1.44
C THR A 92 -2.22 -5.09 -2.24
N PHE A 93 -2.70 -4.09 -1.52
CA PHE A 93 -2.77 -2.70 -1.95
C PHE A 93 -1.93 -1.88 -0.99
N SER A 94 -1.14 -0.95 -1.50
CA SER A 94 -0.42 0.02 -0.68
C SER A 94 -0.49 1.41 -1.29
N SER A 95 -0.64 2.41 -0.43
CA SER A 95 -0.44 3.82 -0.77
C SER A 95 0.58 4.40 0.22
N TYR A 96 1.74 4.83 -0.27
CA TYR A 96 2.84 5.35 0.54
C TYR A 96 2.79 6.87 0.60
N PHE A 97 3.06 7.42 1.78
CA PHE A 97 2.93 8.83 2.07
C PHE A 97 4.22 9.42 2.66
N ASN A 98 4.49 10.66 2.28
CA ASN A 98 5.57 11.50 2.82
C ASN A 98 5.14 12.27 4.08
N ILE A 99 4.28 11.67 4.90
CA ILE A 99 3.78 12.23 6.15
C ILE A 99 3.97 11.22 7.28
N THR A 100 4.17 11.71 8.50
CA THR A 100 4.39 10.86 9.68
C THR A 100 3.10 10.46 10.39
N GLN A 101 2.01 11.19 10.13
CA GLN A 101 0.71 11.00 10.77
C GLN A 101 -0.40 11.24 9.75
N LEU A 102 -1.53 10.54 9.94
CA LEU A 102 -2.74 10.76 9.14
C LEU A 102 -3.21 12.23 9.24
N PRO A 103 -3.73 12.83 8.16
CA PRO A 103 -4.20 14.21 8.19
C PRO A 103 -5.37 14.35 9.16
N GLU A 104 -5.45 15.49 9.86
CA GLU A 104 -6.53 15.80 10.80
C GLU A 104 -7.84 16.24 10.11
N LYS A 105 -7.76 16.61 8.83
CA LYS A 105 -8.87 17.09 8.01
C LYS A 105 -8.85 16.41 6.66
N THR A 106 -9.98 16.46 5.95
CA THR A 106 -10.06 15.97 4.58
C THR A 106 -8.95 16.57 3.72
N THR A 107 -8.16 15.71 3.10
CA THR A 107 -6.94 16.11 2.38
C THR A 107 -6.82 15.29 1.10
N THR A 108 -6.43 15.95 0.02
CA THR A 108 -6.21 15.34 -1.29
C THR A 108 -4.72 15.30 -1.59
N TYR A 109 -4.26 14.16 -2.09
CA TYR A 109 -2.88 13.89 -2.47
C TYR A 109 -2.79 13.59 -3.96
N THR A 110 -1.71 14.05 -4.58
CA THR A 110 -1.41 13.76 -5.98
C THR A 110 -0.65 12.45 -6.08
N LEU A 111 -1.06 11.56 -6.98
CA LEU A 111 -0.31 10.32 -7.24
C LEU A 111 0.86 10.61 -8.18
N VAL A 112 2.04 10.11 -7.83
CA VAL A 112 3.28 10.26 -8.61
C VAL A 112 3.94 8.90 -8.88
N GLU A 113 4.87 8.87 -9.83
CA GLU A 113 5.69 7.67 -10.12
C GLU A 113 6.91 7.55 -9.20
N ASP A 114 7.53 8.69 -8.88
CA ASP A 114 8.84 8.74 -8.24
C ASP A 114 8.74 8.46 -6.74
N SER A 115 9.23 7.30 -6.30
CA SER A 115 9.28 6.93 -4.89
C SER A 115 10.35 7.67 -4.09
N SER A 116 11.22 8.45 -4.76
CA SER A 116 12.16 9.38 -4.10
C SER A 116 11.60 10.79 -3.94
N ASP A 117 10.38 11.05 -4.44
CA ASP A 117 9.64 12.27 -4.14
C ASP A 117 9.40 12.36 -2.63
N THR A 118 9.67 13.54 -2.06
CA THR A 118 9.55 13.81 -0.63
C THR A 118 8.48 14.85 -0.30
N ASP A 119 7.74 15.34 -1.30
CA ASP A 119 6.65 16.29 -1.09
C ASP A 119 5.53 15.61 -0.27
N PRO A 120 5.13 16.19 0.88
CA PRO A 120 4.06 15.65 1.73
C PRO A 120 2.68 15.62 1.05
N ALA A 121 2.47 16.36 -0.04
CA ALA A 121 1.25 16.33 -0.84
C ALA A 121 1.26 15.24 -1.93
N HIS A 122 2.40 14.58 -2.14
CA HIS A 122 2.55 13.50 -3.11
C HIS A 122 2.53 12.14 -2.44
N ILE A 123 1.98 11.16 -3.16
CA ILE A 123 1.91 9.76 -2.74
C ILE A 123 2.27 8.84 -3.91
N THR A 124 2.78 7.66 -3.59
CA THR A 124 2.85 6.54 -4.55
C THR A 124 1.85 5.47 -4.16
N MET A 125 1.37 4.70 -5.14
CA MET A 125 0.35 3.69 -4.93
C MET A 125 0.64 2.46 -5.78
N ASN A 126 0.43 1.27 -5.23
CA ASN A 126 0.49 0.03 -5.99
C ASN A 126 -0.54 -1.02 -5.55
N ILE A 127 -0.81 -1.94 -6.47
CA ILE A 127 -1.47 -3.22 -6.21
C ILE A 127 -0.55 -4.32 -6.68
N THR A 128 -0.33 -5.31 -5.82
CA THR A 128 0.63 -6.37 -6.05
C THR A 128 0.06 -7.74 -5.69
N GLU A 129 0.46 -8.77 -6.42
CA GLU A 129 0.38 -10.17 -5.97
C GLU A 129 1.65 -10.92 -6.29
N ILE A 130 2.14 -11.64 -5.28
CA ILE A 130 3.23 -12.60 -5.45
C ILE A 130 2.64 -14.00 -5.41
N SER A 131 2.89 -14.79 -6.45
CA SER A 131 2.51 -16.21 -6.53
C SER A 131 3.73 -17.03 -6.95
N GLY A 132 4.35 -17.71 -5.98
CA GLY A 132 5.61 -18.42 -6.20
C GLY A 132 6.72 -17.45 -6.61
N THR A 133 7.23 -17.62 -7.83
CA THR A 133 8.26 -16.75 -8.43
C THR A 133 7.68 -15.68 -9.35
N THR A 134 6.34 -15.55 -9.45
CA THR A 134 5.67 -14.60 -10.32
C THR A 134 5.19 -13.39 -9.54
N LEU A 135 5.41 -12.20 -10.10
CA LEU A 135 4.93 -10.92 -9.58
C LEU A 135 3.95 -10.30 -10.57
N ILE A 136 2.73 -10.03 -10.12
CA ILE A 136 1.78 -9.15 -10.81
C ILE A 136 1.77 -7.83 -10.05
N GLU A 137 2.04 -6.71 -10.70
CA GLU A 137 2.02 -5.40 -10.08
C GLU A 137 1.51 -4.31 -11.01
N TRP A 138 0.74 -3.37 -10.46
CA TRP A 138 0.49 -2.06 -11.06
C TRP A 138 0.92 -0.96 -10.09
N SER A 139 1.55 0.09 -10.60
CA SER A 139 2.03 1.22 -9.79
C SER A 139 1.52 2.56 -10.35
N SER A 140 1.52 3.59 -9.52
CA SER A 140 1.11 4.94 -9.90
C SER A 140 2.10 5.62 -10.85
N LYS A 141 1.61 6.59 -11.61
CA LYS A 141 2.37 7.58 -12.36
C LYS A 141 1.81 8.97 -12.10
N ASN A 142 2.49 10.00 -12.60
CA ASN A 142 2.05 11.40 -12.48
C ASN A 142 0.70 11.71 -13.19
N THR A 143 0.14 10.73 -13.90
CA THR A 143 -1.17 10.81 -14.58
C THR A 143 -2.23 9.91 -13.95
N SER A 144 -1.93 9.28 -12.81
CA SER A 144 -2.82 8.36 -12.10
C SER A 144 -4.03 9.04 -11.44
N GLY A 145 -4.00 10.36 -11.27
CA GLY A 145 -5.04 11.14 -10.60
C GLY A 145 -4.68 11.47 -9.16
N ASN A 146 -5.70 11.58 -8.31
CA ASN A 146 -5.56 12.01 -6.92
C ASN A 146 -6.29 11.04 -5.98
N LEU A 147 -5.78 10.91 -4.74
CA LEU A 147 -6.46 10.23 -3.65
C LEU A 147 -6.94 11.26 -2.65
N THR A 148 -8.23 11.20 -2.27
CA THR A 148 -8.76 12.04 -1.19
C THR A 148 -9.02 11.18 0.04
N LEU A 149 -8.37 11.52 1.15
CA LEU A 149 -8.69 10.96 2.46
C LEU A 149 -9.76 11.85 3.10
N VAL A 150 -10.97 11.34 3.24
CA VAL A 150 -12.07 12.01 3.93
C VAL A 150 -12.01 11.65 5.41
N VAL A 151 -11.90 12.68 6.25
CA VAL A 151 -11.78 12.54 7.70
C VAL A 151 -13.09 12.92 8.37
N ASP A 152 -13.63 12.01 9.19
CA ASP A 152 -14.82 12.22 10.02
C ASP A 152 -14.56 11.67 11.43
N GLY A 153 -14.21 12.57 12.37
CA GLY A 153 -13.73 12.14 13.69
C GLY A 153 -12.55 11.18 13.53
N ASN A 154 -12.59 10.03 14.19
CA ASN A 154 -11.54 8.99 14.07
C ASN A 154 -11.64 8.14 12.81
N LYS A 155 -12.71 8.26 12.02
CA LYS A 155 -12.91 7.48 10.80
C LYS A 155 -12.24 8.18 9.62
N ILE A 156 -11.52 7.40 8.81
CA ILE A 156 -10.92 7.83 7.55
C ILE A 156 -11.50 6.95 6.45
N THR A 157 -11.92 7.58 5.36
CA THR A 157 -12.39 6.88 4.16
C THR A 157 -11.69 7.39 2.93
N ALA A 158 -11.56 6.53 1.92
CA ALA A 158 -11.09 6.91 0.59
C ALA A 158 -11.90 6.16 -0.47
N ASP A 159 -12.30 6.89 -1.50
CA ASP A 159 -12.81 6.33 -2.75
C ASP A 159 -11.66 6.27 -3.76
N LEU A 160 -11.48 5.12 -4.39
CA LEU A 160 -10.42 4.86 -5.35
C LEU A 160 -10.90 5.04 -6.80
N ALA A 161 -12.17 5.34 -7.02
CA ALA A 161 -12.77 5.43 -8.35
C ALA A 161 -12.01 6.38 -9.28
N GLY A 162 -11.64 5.86 -10.45
CA GLY A 162 -11.01 6.64 -11.52
C GLY A 162 -9.49 6.77 -11.40
N ILE A 163 -8.88 6.31 -10.32
CA ILE A 163 -7.42 6.21 -10.22
C ILE A 163 -6.93 5.16 -11.22
N THR A 164 -5.94 5.51 -12.03
CA THR A 164 -5.33 4.59 -13.01
C THR A 164 -3.95 4.16 -12.55
N LEU A 165 -3.70 2.85 -12.46
CA LEU A 165 -2.38 2.28 -12.19
C LEU A 165 -1.82 1.60 -13.44
N TYR A 166 -0.50 1.56 -13.55
CA TYR A 166 0.21 1.12 -14.74
C TYR A 166 0.96 -0.17 -14.45
N PRO A 167 0.86 -1.20 -15.32
CA PRO A 167 1.49 -2.48 -15.08
C PRO A 167 3.01 -2.33 -15.05
N GLN A 168 3.66 -3.00 -14.10
CA GLN A 168 5.12 -3.05 -14.07
C GLN A 168 5.66 -3.91 -15.22
N THR A 169 6.66 -3.37 -15.92
CA THR A 169 7.36 -4.11 -16.99
C THR A 169 8.66 -4.73 -16.49
N ASP A 170 9.25 -4.17 -15.45
CA ASP A 170 10.44 -4.70 -14.78
C ASP A 170 10.03 -5.31 -13.43
N SER A 171 10.19 -6.63 -13.30
CA SER A 171 9.83 -7.37 -12.08
C SER A 171 11.04 -7.77 -11.25
N GLY A 172 12.22 -7.23 -11.57
CA GLY A 172 13.47 -7.53 -10.89
C GLY A 172 13.80 -9.02 -10.87
N PHE A 173 13.77 -9.64 -9.69
CA PHE A 173 14.06 -11.08 -9.50
C PHE A 173 12.87 -12.00 -9.79
N PHE A 174 11.66 -11.45 -9.88
CA PHE A 174 10.46 -12.22 -10.17
C PHE A 174 10.25 -12.37 -11.68
N THR A 175 9.52 -13.41 -12.05
CA THR A 175 8.92 -13.51 -13.38
C THR A 175 7.79 -12.50 -13.47
N ASN A 176 7.78 -11.68 -14.53
CA ASN A 176 6.69 -10.74 -14.74
C ASN A 176 5.38 -11.47 -15.06
N GLY A 177 4.37 -11.26 -14.20
CA GLY A 177 3.04 -11.82 -14.32
C GLY A 177 2.01 -10.91 -15.01
N ASN A 178 2.31 -9.63 -15.24
CA ASN A 178 1.45 -8.69 -15.98
C ASN A 178 1.45 -9.04 -17.49
N THR A 179 0.72 -10.09 -17.84
CA THR A 179 0.60 -10.61 -19.21
C THR A 179 -0.86 -10.66 -19.64
N GLY A 180 -1.10 -10.80 -20.95
CA GLY A 180 -2.46 -10.85 -21.51
C GLY A 180 -3.28 -9.61 -21.12
N ASN A 181 -4.46 -9.83 -20.52
CA ASN A 181 -5.34 -8.73 -20.09
C ASN A 181 -4.71 -7.86 -18.99
N PHE A 182 -3.86 -8.45 -18.13
CA PHE A 182 -3.19 -7.75 -17.04
C PHE A 182 -1.94 -6.96 -17.47
N ALA A 183 -1.57 -7.03 -18.76
CA ALA A 183 -0.56 -6.15 -19.35
C ALA A 183 -1.11 -4.74 -19.68
N ASN A 184 -2.40 -4.49 -19.44
CA ASN A 184 -3.03 -3.18 -19.64
C ASN A 184 -3.04 -2.37 -18.34
N ASN A 185 -3.21 -1.04 -18.49
CA ASN A 185 -3.48 -0.16 -17.35
C ASN A 185 -4.71 -0.64 -16.57
N GLY A 186 -4.61 -0.57 -15.25
CA GLY A 186 -5.69 -0.90 -14.34
C GLY A 186 -6.43 0.35 -13.88
N VAL A 187 -7.75 0.35 -13.96
CA VAL A 187 -8.57 1.41 -13.37
C VAL A 187 -9.15 0.91 -12.05
N LEU A 188 -8.92 1.68 -10.98
CA LEU A 188 -9.42 1.38 -9.65
C LEU A 188 -10.87 1.83 -9.47
N THR A 189 -11.57 1.07 -8.65
CA THR A 189 -12.85 1.41 -8.02
C THR A 189 -12.89 0.85 -6.61
N GLY A 190 -13.89 1.29 -5.84
CA GLY A 190 -14.14 0.79 -4.50
C GLY A 190 -13.54 1.68 -3.41
N THR A 191 -13.54 1.18 -2.18
CA THR A 191 -13.35 2.03 -1.00
C THR A 191 -12.44 1.42 0.04
N LEU A 192 -11.78 2.30 0.78
CA LEU A 192 -11.08 2.02 2.04
C LEU A 192 -11.83 2.70 3.18
N THR A 193 -12.00 2.02 4.31
CA THR A 193 -12.48 2.61 5.56
C THR A 193 -11.62 2.11 6.70
N PHE A 194 -11.00 3.00 7.47
CA PHE A 194 -10.21 2.63 8.64
C PHE A 194 -10.29 3.71 9.71
N TYR A 195 -9.70 3.46 10.86
CA TYR A 195 -9.82 4.32 12.03
C TYR A 195 -8.44 4.72 12.55
N ARG A 196 -8.33 5.93 13.09
CA ARG A 196 -7.16 6.31 13.89
C ARG A 196 -7.06 5.38 15.10
N GLN A 197 -5.84 4.91 15.36
CA GLN A 197 -5.49 4.21 16.59
C GLN A 197 -5.08 5.20 17.67
#